data_AF-A0A2M7JR01-F1
#
_entry.id   AF-A0A2M7JR01-F1
#
_cell.length_a   1.000
_cell.length_b   1.000
_cell.length_c   1.000
_cell.angle_alpha   90.00
_cell.angle_beta   90.00
_cell.angle_gamma   90.00
#
_symmetry.space_group_name_H-M   'P 1'
#
loop_
_entity.id
_entity.type
_entity.pdbx_description
1 polymer ?
#
loop_
_entity_poly.entity_id
_entity_poly.type
_entity_poly.pdbx_seq_one_letter_code
_entity_poly.pdbx_strand_id
1 'polypeptide(L)'
;MSKGRTTLSKAKSYKEIGDFWDAHDLSDFWDQTKKVEFEVDIKSEITYYSLDKKLSEQIQSIAQRRGVSADTLINLWIQEKLQEQKR
;
A
#
# COMPACT_ATOMS: atom_id res chain seq x y z
N MET A 1 -15.89 -28.76 1.49
CA MET A 1 -15.04 -27.56 1.30
C MET A 1 -13.58 -27.98 1.44
N SER A 2 -12.76 -27.99 0.38
CA SER A 2 -11.33 -28.33 0.55
C SER A 2 -10.63 -27.18 1.25
N LYS A 3 -9.95 -27.44 2.37
CA LYS A 3 -9.14 -26.44 3.11
C LYS A 3 -8.22 -25.71 2.12
N GLY A 4 -8.34 -24.38 2.04
CA GLY A 4 -7.48 -23.52 1.21
C GLY A 4 -8.01 -23.09 -0.17
N ARG A 5 -9.30 -23.25 -0.48
CA ARG A 5 -9.91 -22.68 -1.71
C ARG A 5 -10.99 -21.64 -1.41
N THR A 6 -11.10 -20.62 -2.27
CA THR A 6 -12.19 -19.64 -2.23
C THR A 6 -13.54 -20.26 -2.57
N THR A 7 -14.62 -19.59 -2.19
CA THR A 7 -16.00 -20.10 -2.32
C THR A 7 -16.51 -20.04 -3.76
N LEU A 8 -16.34 -18.92 -4.45
CA LEU A 8 -16.81 -18.71 -5.83
C LEU A 8 -15.78 -19.20 -6.85
N SER A 9 -14.62 -18.56 -6.92
CA SER A 9 -13.58 -18.86 -7.92
C SER A 9 -12.84 -20.20 -7.72
N LYS A 10 -13.03 -20.88 -6.57
CA LYS A 10 -12.30 -22.11 -6.17
C LYS A 10 -10.76 -21.99 -6.25
N ALA A 11 -10.25 -20.76 -6.25
CA ALA A 11 -8.85 -20.40 -6.36
C ALA A 11 -8.09 -20.65 -5.05
N LYS A 12 -6.77 -20.87 -5.15
CA LYS A 12 -5.85 -21.07 -4.02
C LYS A 12 -4.89 -19.90 -3.79
N SER A 13 -4.83 -18.93 -4.71
CA SER A 13 -3.95 -17.77 -4.61
C SER A 13 -4.64 -16.49 -5.07
N TYR A 14 -4.13 -15.32 -4.67
CA TYR A 14 -4.66 -14.03 -5.12
C TYR A 14 -4.59 -13.87 -6.64
N LYS A 15 -3.52 -14.37 -7.27
CA LYS A 15 -3.40 -14.36 -8.73
C LYS A 15 -4.50 -15.17 -9.39
N GLU A 16 -4.76 -16.39 -8.91
CA GLU A 16 -5.83 -17.24 -9.45
C GLU A 16 -7.24 -16.65 -9.24
N ILE A 17 -7.45 -15.85 -8.18
CA ILE A 17 -8.71 -15.12 -7.98
C ILE A 17 -8.86 -14.03 -9.05
N GLY A 18 -7.80 -13.27 -9.33
CA GLY A 18 -7.79 -12.25 -10.39
C GLY A 18 -8.03 -12.87 -11.77
N ASP A 19 -7.23 -13.88 -12.13
CA ASP A 19 -7.35 -14.60 -13.41
C ASP A 19 -8.79 -15.15 -13.64
N PHE A 20 -9.50 -15.53 -12.58
CA PHE A 20 -10.91 -15.94 -12.66
C PHE A 20 -11.83 -14.75 -12.99
N TRP A 21 -11.74 -13.64 -12.25
CA TRP A 21 -12.62 -12.49 -12.42
C TRP A 21 -12.30 -11.66 -13.67
N ASP A 22 -11.11 -11.76 -14.23
CA ASP A 22 -10.78 -11.18 -15.54
C ASP A 22 -11.60 -11.82 -16.68
N ALA A 23 -12.08 -13.05 -16.48
CA ALA A 23 -12.82 -13.83 -17.47
C ALA A 23 -14.31 -14.04 -17.11
N HIS A 24 -14.77 -13.56 -15.96
CA HIS A 24 -16.15 -13.78 -15.48
C HIS A 24 -16.77 -12.46 -15.00
N ASP A 25 -18.02 -12.22 -15.34
CA ASP A 25 -18.75 -11.05 -14.87
C ASP A 25 -19.26 -11.26 -13.45
N LEU A 26 -19.28 -10.20 -12.63
CA LEU A 26 -19.81 -10.28 -11.27
C LEU A 26 -21.31 -10.59 -11.23
N SER A 27 -22.07 -10.14 -12.24
CA SER A 27 -23.51 -10.33 -12.34
C SER A 27 -23.91 -11.80 -12.43
N ASP A 28 -23.07 -12.67 -13.01
CA ASP A 28 -23.28 -14.12 -13.07
C ASP A 28 -23.33 -14.78 -11.67
N PHE A 29 -22.83 -14.07 -10.65
CA PHE A 29 -22.75 -14.54 -9.27
C PHE A 29 -23.56 -13.68 -8.31
N TRP A 30 -24.43 -12.80 -8.79
CA TRP A 30 -25.12 -11.81 -7.95
C TRP A 30 -25.89 -12.48 -6.79
N ASP A 31 -26.62 -13.56 -7.07
CA ASP A 31 -27.37 -14.35 -6.07
C ASP A 31 -26.50 -15.08 -5.03
N GLN A 32 -25.19 -15.22 -5.32
CA GLN A 32 -24.20 -15.85 -4.45
C GLN A 32 -23.31 -14.83 -3.74
N THR A 33 -23.51 -13.53 -4.03
CA THR A 33 -22.78 -12.43 -3.42
C THR A 33 -23.71 -11.62 -2.51
N LYS A 34 -23.12 -10.71 -1.73
CA LYS A 34 -23.88 -9.78 -0.90
C LYS A 34 -23.29 -8.39 -1.03
N LYS A 35 -24.15 -7.38 -0.98
CA LYS A 35 -23.71 -5.99 -0.89
C LYS A 35 -22.88 -5.81 0.39
N VAL A 36 -21.73 -5.15 0.28
CA VAL A 36 -20.87 -4.76 1.40
C VAL A 36 -20.59 -3.27 1.27
N GLU A 37 -20.72 -2.54 2.37
CA GLU A 37 -20.31 -1.14 2.47
C GLU A 37 -18.89 -1.08 3.05
N PHE A 38 -18.03 -0.27 2.43
CA PHE A 38 -16.67 -0.02 2.89
C PHE A 38 -16.29 1.43 2.62
N GLU A 39 -15.45 1.98 3.49
CA GLU A 39 -14.93 3.34 3.36
C GLU A 39 -13.50 3.29 2.83
N VAL A 40 -13.20 4.17 1.87
CA VAL A 40 -11.84 4.35 1.36
C VAL A 40 -11.41 5.78 1.67
N ASP A 41 -10.37 5.92 2.49
CA ASP A 41 -9.68 7.18 2.72
C ASP A 41 -8.54 7.32 1.70
N ILE A 42 -8.82 7.95 0.56
CA ILE A 42 -7.80 8.29 -0.43
C ILE A 42 -7.05 9.52 0.11
N LYS A 43 -6.04 9.28 0.94
CA LYS A 43 -5.15 10.34 1.44
C LYS A 43 -4.39 10.99 0.27
N SER A 44 -4.02 12.26 0.48
CA SER A 44 -3.22 13.12 -0.41
C SER A 44 -2.12 12.38 -1.17
N GLU A 45 -1.89 12.78 -2.42
CA GLU A 45 -0.88 12.23 -3.33
C GLU A 45 0.48 12.03 -2.64
N ILE A 46 0.90 10.77 -2.52
CA ILE A 46 2.19 10.40 -1.95
C ILE A 46 3.16 10.15 -3.10
N THR A 47 4.19 11.00 -3.19
CA THR A 47 5.29 10.80 -4.13
C THR A 47 6.41 10.01 -3.47
N TYR A 48 6.70 8.82 -3.99
CA TYR A 48 7.78 7.97 -3.50
C TYR A 48 9.09 8.25 -4.25
N TYR A 49 10.16 8.45 -3.49
CA TYR A 49 11.53 8.53 -4.01
C TYR A 49 12.31 7.32 -3.52
N SER A 50 13.06 6.68 -4.43
CA SER A 50 13.95 5.60 -4.05
C SER A 50 15.13 6.15 -3.25
N LEU A 51 15.48 5.44 -2.18
CA LEU A 51 16.66 5.71 -1.36
C LEU A 51 17.52 4.44 -1.34
N ASP A 52 18.84 4.64 -1.23
CA ASP A 52 19.74 3.54 -0.95
C ASP A 52 19.35 2.84 0.37
N LYS A 53 19.48 1.51 0.41
CA LYS A 53 19.06 0.70 1.56
C LYS A 53 19.79 1.12 2.84
N LYS A 54 21.10 1.33 2.77
CA LYS A 54 21.91 1.70 3.94
C LYS A 54 21.55 3.09 4.43
N LEU A 55 21.24 4.01 3.51
CA LEU A 55 20.74 5.34 3.86
C LEU A 55 19.39 5.26 4.56
N SER A 56 18.46 4.44 4.05
CA SER A 56 17.15 4.22 4.67
C SER A 56 17.28 3.68 6.10
N GLU A 57 18.16 2.71 6.33
CA GLU A 57 18.43 2.16 7.67
C GLU A 57 18.97 3.23 8.64
N GLN A 58 19.87 4.11 8.16
CA GLN A 58 20.39 5.22 8.98
C GLN A 58 19.30 6.22 9.33
N ILE A 59 18.46 6.60 8.36
CA ILE A 59 17.33 7.50 8.58
C ILE A 59 16.37 6.93 9.62
N GLN A 60 16.00 5.65 9.48
CA GLN A 60 15.12 4.98 10.44
C GLN A 60 15.71 4.99 11.85
N SER A 61 17.01 4.70 11.98
CA SER A 61 17.71 4.72 13.27
C SER A 61 17.71 6.11 13.91
N ILE A 62 17.89 7.17 13.12
CA ILE A 62 17.86 8.56 13.62
C ILE A 62 16.44 8.97 14.00
N ALA A 63 15.45 8.65 13.16
CA ALA A 63 14.05 8.96 13.38
C ALA A 63 13.53 8.31 14.67
N GLN A 64 13.88 7.03 14.90
CA GLN A 64 13.56 6.31 16.12
C GLN A 64 14.15 6.99 17.36
N ARG A 65 15.44 7.38 17.33
CA ARG A 65 16.06 8.11 18.44
C ARG A 65 15.42 9.46 18.72
N ARG A 66 14.83 10.10 17.70
CA ARG A 66 14.13 11.39 17.79
C ARG A 66 12.63 11.26 18.11
N GLY A 67 12.09 10.04 18.18
CA GLY A 67 10.68 9.81 18.45
C GLY A 67 9.73 10.24 17.32
N VAL A 68 10.23 10.29 16.07
CA VAL A 68 9.45 10.66 14.87
C VAL A 68 9.52 9.55 13.82
N SER A 69 8.64 9.60 12.81
CA SER A 69 8.73 8.67 11.67
C SER A 69 9.88 9.04 10.72
N ALA A 70 10.36 8.06 9.96
CA ALA A 70 11.36 8.28 8.91
C ALA A 70 10.87 9.31 7.88
N ASP A 71 9.60 9.22 7.48
CA ASP A 71 8.97 10.14 6.53
C ASP A 71 8.95 11.58 7.07
N THR A 72 8.61 11.79 8.34
CA THR A 72 8.65 13.11 8.97
C THR A 72 10.07 13.66 8.99
N LEU A 73 11.06 12.83 9.36
CA LEU A 73 12.46 13.25 9.40
C LEU A 73 13.00 13.65 8.02
N ILE A 74 12.72 12.83 7.00
CA ILE A 74 13.13 13.10 5.61
C ILE A 74 12.52 14.40 5.12
N ASN A 75 11.22 14.60 5.33
CA ASN A 75 10.54 15.81 4.88
C ASN A 75 11.12 17.08 5.51
N LEU A 76 11.40 17.06 6.81
CA LEU A 76 12.04 18.19 7.51
C LEU A 76 13.43 18.50 6.92
N TRP A 77 14.27 17.48 6.72
CA TRP A 77 15.61 17.69 6.14
C TRP A 77 15.56 18.19 4.69
N ILE A 78 14.65 17.68 3.86
CA ILE A 78 14.48 18.15 2.49
C ILE A 78 14.01 19.62 2.50
N GLN A 79 13.07 19.99 3.37
CA GLN A 79 12.62 21.38 3.50
C GLN A 79 13.77 22.31 3.90
N GLU A 80 14.57 21.94 4.89
CA GLU A 80 15.77 22.69 5.31
C GLU A 80 16.75 22.87 4.13
N LYS A 81 17.06 21.78 3.43
CA LYS A 81 17.99 21.81 2.28
C LYS A 81 17.47 22.66 1.13
N LEU A 82 16.17 22.60 0.82
CA LEU A 82 15.55 23.43 -0.22
C LEU A 82 15.57 24.92 0.15
N GLN A 83 15.48 25.27 1.44
CA GLN A 83 15.62 26.66 1.88
C GLN A 83 17.06 27.17 1.70
N GLU A 84 18.06 26.35 1.96
CA GLU A 84 19.46 26.70 1.73
C GLU A 84 19.76 26.98 0.25
N GLN A 85 19.16 26.23 -0.69
CA GLN A 85 19.38 26.41 -2.14
C GLN A 85 18.68 27.66 -2.74
N LYS A 86 17.75 28.27 -2.00
CA LYS A 86 17.04 29.49 -2.45
C LYS A 86 17.78 30.78 -2.07
N ARG A 87 18.89 30.67 -1.33
CA ARG A 87 19.79 31.77 -1.00
C ARG A 87 20.92 31.86 -2.01
#